data_AF-A0A6B2LRP8-F1
#
_entry.id   AF-A0A6B2LRP8-F1
#
_cell.length_a   1.000
_cell.length_b   1.000
_cell.length_c   1.000
_cell.angle_alpha   90.00
_cell.angle_beta   90.00
_cell.angle_gamma   90.00
#
_symmetry.space_group_name_H-M   'P 1'
#
loop_
_entity.id
_entity.type
_entity.pdbx_description
1 polymer ?
#
loop_
_entity_poly.entity_id
_entity_poly.type
_entity_poly.pdbx_seq_one_letter_code
_entity_poly.pdbx_strand_id
1 'polypeptide(L)'
;MNQLLQYLNINFSSCFKVYNLCAEKSYPSMRFPSFSAFPILPGGVPTLSQIESFCKDAEAYLNEKHRNVIVVHSKFGKGRCGVMVCSYLYWCFGGF
;
A
#
# COMPACT_ATOMS: atom_id res chain seq x y z
N MET A 1 -3.10 9.44 12.83
CA MET A 1 -1.77 8.88 12.49
C MET A 1 -1.14 8.14 13.66
N ASN A 2 -0.97 8.74 14.84
CA ASN A 2 -0.34 8.05 15.99
C ASN A 2 -1.11 6.80 16.46
N GLN A 3 -2.44 6.85 16.47
CA GLN A 3 -3.28 5.68 16.80
C GLN A 3 -3.11 4.53 15.79
N LEU A 4 -2.97 4.84 14.49
CA LEU A 4 -2.73 3.82 13.46
C LEU A 4 -1.37 3.17 13.68
N LEU A 5 -0.32 3.95 13.91
CA LEU A 5 1.02 3.42 14.20
C LEU A 5 1.02 2.54 15.45
N GLN A 6 0.36 3.00 16.52
CA GLN A 6 0.23 2.22 17.75
C GLN A 6 -0.50 0.90 17.49
N TYR A 7 -1.62 0.93 16.77
CA TYR A 7 -2.36 -0.27 16.40
C TYR A 7 -1.50 -1.24 15.58
N LEU A 8 -0.80 -0.74 14.56
CA LEU A 8 0.03 -1.58 13.69
C LEU A 8 1.22 -2.18 14.44
N ASN A 9 1.86 -1.43 15.32
CA ASN A 9 2.97 -1.92 16.15
C ASN A 9 2.51 -3.03 17.11
N ILE A 10 1.35 -2.87 17.76
CA ILE A 10 0.81 -3.85 18.70
C ILE A 10 0.43 -5.15 17.97
N ASN A 11 -0.27 -5.05 16.83
CA ASN A 11 -0.86 -6.22 16.18
C ASN A 11 0.08 -6.91 15.19
N PHE A 12 1.02 -6.18 14.59
CA PHE A 12 1.88 -6.71 13.53
C PHE A 12 3.37 -6.62 13.85
N SER A 13 3.76 -6.16 15.05
CA SER A 13 5.16 -6.16 15.51
C SER A 13 6.15 -5.58 14.48
N SER A 14 5.78 -4.45 13.86
CA SER A 14 6.57 -3.79 12.80
C SER A 14 6.70 -4.57 11.48
N CYS A 15 5.99 -5.69 11.31
CA CYS A 15 5.89 -6.46 10.06
C CYS A 15 4.80 -5.88 9.15
N PHE A 16 4.85 -4.58 8.88
CA PHE A 16 3.92 -3.92 7.98
C PHE A 16 4.59 -2.86 7.11
N LYS A 17 4.06 -2.71 5.88
CA LYS A 17 4.46 -1.68 4.92
C LYS A 17 3.27 -0.81 4.56
N VAL A 18 3.46 0.51 4.58
CA VAL A 18 2.40 1.47 4.27
C VAL A 18 2.56 2.03 2.86
N TYR A 19 1.47 1.99 2.10
CA TYR A 19 1.37 2.56 0.76
C TYR A 19 0.47 3.79 0.77
N ASN A 20 1.06 4.95 0.48
CA ASN A 20 0.31 6.20 0.33
C ASN A 20 -0.04 6.47 -1.13
N LEU A 21 -1.34 6.48 -1.44
CA LEU A 21 -1.85 6.78 -2.79
C LEU A 21 -2.20 8.26 -3.01
N CYS A 22 -2.06 9.11 -2.00
CA CYS A 22 -2.46 10.52 -2.09
C CYS A 22 -1.37 11.37 -2.75
N ALA A 23 -1.66 11.92 -3.93
CA ALA A 23 -0.84 12.99 -4.51
C ALA A 23 -0.99 14.31 -3.73
N GLU A 24 -2.16 14.54 -3.14
CA GLU A 24 -2.51 15.78 -2.46
C GLU A 24 -1.88 15.93 -1.06
N LYS A 25 -1.38 14.84 -0.47
CA LYS A 25 -0.85 14.84 0.89
C LYS A 25 0.16 13.73 1.10
N SER A 26 1.38 14.13 1.42
CA SER A 26 2.43 13.24 1.93
C SER A 26 2.65 13.45 3.42
N TYR A 27 3.31 12.50 4.06
CA TYR A 27 3.73 12.56 5.45
C TYR A 27 5.09 11.86 5.59
N PRO A 28 5.87 12.16 6.64
CA PRO A 28 7.24 11.65 6.75
C PRO A 28 7.28 10.11 6.76
N SER A 29 7.97 9.52 5.79
CA SER A 29 8.17 8.07 5.66
C SER A 29 8.88 7.48 6.88
N MET A 30 9.73 8.28 7.54
CA MET A 30 10.54 7.93 8.71
C MET A 30 9.73 7.45 9.93
N ARG A 31 8.39 7.63 9.92
CA ARG A 31 7.50 7.14 10.98
C ARG A 31 7.09 5.68 10.81
N PHE A 32 7.34 5.09 9.64
CA PHE A 32 6.93 3.75 9.29
C PHE A 32 8.18 2.88 9.04
N PRO A 33 8.22 1.63 9.54
CA PRO A 33 9.34 0.72 9.27
C PRO A 33 9.57 0.51 7.77
N SER A 34 8.51 0.47 6.99
CA SER A 34 8.54 0.38 5.53
C SER A 34 7.43 1.21 4.91
N PHE A 35 7.75 1.95 3.85
CA PHE A 35 6.84 2.90 3.22
C PHE A 35 7.13 3.08 1.73
N SER A 36 6.07 3.10 0.92
CA SER A 36 6.12 3.46 -0.51
C SER A 36 5.04 4.48 -0.83
N ALA A 37 5.32 5.39 -1.77
CA ALA A 37 4.33 6.36 -2.27
C ALA A 37 4.04 6.09 -3.74
N PHE A 38 2.74 5.98 -4.07
CA PHE A 38 2.22 5.87 -5.43
C PHE A 38 1.18 6.96 -5.64
N PRO A 39 1.61 8.23 -5.84
CA PRO A 39 0.71 9.36 -5.85
C PRO A 39 -0.29 9.26 -7.02
N ILE A 40 -1.58 9.32 -6.71
CA ILE A 40 -2.68 9.38 -7.67
C ILE A 40 -3.52 10.62 -7.34
N LEU A 41 -3.82 11.43 -8.36
CA LEU A 41 -4.61 12.65 -8.20
C LEU A 41 -6.05 12.36 -7.71
N PRO A 42 -6.70 13.28 -6.99
CA PRO A 42 -8.12 13.16 -6.65
C PRO A 42 -8.97 12.98 -7.91
N GLY A 43 -9.82 11.96 -7.94
CA GLY A 43 -10.63 11.61 -9.13
C GLY A 43 -9.84 10.93 -10.26
N GLY A 44 -8.52 10.80 -10.13
CA GLY A 44 -7.67 10.11 -11.08
C GLY A 44 -7.60 8.60 -10.87
N VAL A 45 -7.06 7.91 -11.87
CA VAL A 45 -6.75 6.49 -11.87
C VAL A 45 -5.22 6.28 -11.91
N PRO A 46 -4.70 5.18 -11.33
CA PRO A 46 -3.28 4.86 -11.49
C PRO A 46 -2.98 4.49 -12.95
N THR A 47 -1.75 4.74 -13.38
CA THR A 47 -1.25 4.22 -14.67
C THR A 47 -0.98 2.72 -14.56
N LEU A 48 -0.95 2.01 -15.69
CA LEU A 48 -0.58 0.59 -15.71
C LEU A 48 0.81 0.35 -15.12
N SER A 49 1.76 1.23 -15.41
CA SER A 49 3.12 1.15 -14.84
C SER A 49 3.13 1.35 -13.32
N GLN A 50 2.26 2.22 -12.78
CA GLN A 50 2.10 2.36 -11.33
C GLN A 50 1.50 1.10 -10.70
N ILE A 51 0.50 0.49 -11.35
CA ILE A 51 -0.11 -0.76 -10.90
C ILE A 51 0.95 -1.87 -10.86
N GLU A 52 1.69 -2.07 -11.95
CA GLU A 52 2.73 -3.09 -12.06
C GLU A 52 3.82 -2.90 -11.00
N SER A 53 4.30 -1.67 -10.85
CA SER A 53 5.33 -1.33 -9.85
C SER A 53 4.83 -1.57 -8.42
N PHE A 54 3.57 -1.23 -8.13
CA PHE A 54 2.95 -1.53 -6.85
C PHE A 54 2.83 -3.04 -6.61
N CYS A 55 2.40 -3.82 -7.60
CA CYS A 55 2.24 -5.26 -7.45
C CYS A 55 3.59 -5.94 -7.17
N LYS A 56 4.64 -5.57 -7.90
CA LYS A 56 6.01 -6.06 -7.66
C LYS A 56 6.52 -5.68 -6.27
N ASP A 57 6.34 -4.43 -5.86
CA ASP A 57 6.77 -3.94 -4.55
C ASP A 57 6.00 -4.59 -3.39
N ALA A 58 4.70 -4.85 -3.59
CA ALA A 58 3.83 -5.53 -2.63
C ALA A 58 4.16 -7.02 -2.52
N GLU A 59 4.33 -7.70 -3.65
CA GLU A 59 4.71 -9.12 -3.71
C GLU A 59 6.06 -9.36 -3.05
N ALA A 60 7.07 -8.55 -3.40
CA ALA A 60 8.39 -8.65 -2.78
C ALA A 60 8.29 -8.52 -1.26
N TYR A 61 7.60 -7.49 -0.76
CA TYR A 61 7.46 -7.27 0.67
C TYR A 61 6.67 -8.39 1.38
N LEU A 62 5.57 -8.86 0.79
CA LEU A 62 4.74 -9.91 1.39
C LEU A 62 5.45 -11.28 1.40
N ASN A 63 6.32 -11.54 0.43
CA ASN A 63 7.09 -12.77 0.36
C ASN A 63 8.33 -12.80 1.28
N GLU A 64 8.79 -11.65 1.78
CA GLU A 64 9.94 -11.59 2.71
C GLU A 64 9.68 -12.33 4.03
N LYS A 65 8.48 -12.21 4.60
CA LYS A 65 8.09 -12.87 5.85
C LYS A 65 6.62 -13.22 5.83
N HIS A 66 6.27 -14.44 6.23
CA HIS A 66 4.87 -14.91 6.30
C HIS A 66 3.92 -14.04 7.15
N ARG A 67 4.44 -13.22 8.08
CA ARG A 67 3.64 -12.32 8.92
C ARG A 67 3.54 -10.90 8.36
N ASN A 68 4.22 -10.60 7.25
CA ASN A 68 4.18 -9.26 6.67
C ASN A 68 2.77 -8.94 6.19
N VAL A 69 2.34 -7.70 6.45
CA VAL A 69 1.08 -7.16 5.96
C VAL A 69 1.30 -5.85 5.22
N ILE A 70 0.46 -5.55 4.23
CA ILE A 70 0.48 -4.25 3.55
C ILE A 70 -0.72 -3.42 3.97
N VAL A 71 -0.50 -2.11 4.15
CA VAL A 71 -1.55 -1.15 4.48
C VAL A 71 -1.63 -0.13 3.35
N VAL A 72 -2.68 -0.24 2.54
CA VAL A 72 -2.88 0.64 1.38
C VAL A 72 -3.94 1.68 1.73
N HIS A 73 -3.62 2.97 1.61
CA HIS A 73 -4.59 4.01 1.91
C HIS A 73 -4.61 5.15 0.87
N SER A 74 -5.73 5.84 0.83
CA SER A 74 -5.95 7.09 0.10
C SER A 74 -6.70 8.06 1.01
N LYS A 75 -7.18 9.20 0.50
CA LYS A 75 -7.93 10.17 1.32
C LYS A 75 -9.20 9.58 1.95
N PHE A 76 -9.93 8.75 1.20
CA PHE A 76 -11.20 8.17 1.64
C PHE A 76 -11.21 6.64 1.69
N GLY A 77 -10.11 5.98 1.29
CA GLY A 77 -10.02 4.51 1.31
C GLY A 77 -10.94 3.80 0.30
N LYS A 78 -11.38 4.48 -0.77
CA LYS A 78 -12.34 3.95 -1.76
C LYS A 78 -11.65 3.61 -3.08
N GLY A 79 -12.01 4.30 -4.17
CA GLY A 79 -11.63 3.95 -5.55
C GLY A 79 -10.14 3.71 -5.77
N ARG A 80 -9.27 4.65 -5.40
CA ARG A 80 -7.80 4.51 -5.55
C ARG A 80 -7.26 3.25 -4.85
N CYS A 81 -7.70 2.99 -3.62
CA CYS A 81 -7.29 1.80 -2.87
C CYS A 81 -7.83 0.53 -3.51
N GLY A 82 -9.11 0.51 -3.88
CA GLY A 82 -9.75 -0.63 -4.52
C GLY A 82 -9.04 -1.04 -5.80
N VAL A 83 -8.71 -0.08 -6.68
CA VAL A 83 -7.99 -0.38 -7.93
C VAL A 83 -6.64 -1.04 -7.64
N MET A 84 -5.84 -0.49 -6.74
CA MET A 84 -4.50 -1.03 -6.43
C MET A 84 -4.60 -2.41 -5.78
N VAL A 85 -5.45 -2.59 -4.77
CA VAL A 85 -5.62 -3.87 -4.06
C VAL A 85 -6.20 -4.95 -4.97
N CYS A 86 -7.25 -4.65 -5.73
CA CYS A 86 -7.82 -5.62 -6.67
C CYS A 86 -6.83 -6.00 -7.78
N SER A 87 -6.03 -5.04 -8.26
CA SER A 87 -4.97 -5.34 -9.24
C SER A 87 -3.93 -6.29 -8.66
N TYR A 88 -3.56 -6.14 -7.39
CA TYR A 88 -2.64 -7.06 -6.72
C TYR A 88 -3.25 -8.45 -6.51
N LEU A 89 -4.53 -8.54 -6.12
CA LEU A 89 -5.21 -9.84 -6.04
C LEU A 89 -5.24 -10.54 -7.41
N TYR A 90 -5.51 -9.78 -8.48
CA TYR A 90 -5.45 -10.31 -9.83
C TYR A 90 -4.01 -10.70 -10.23
N TRP A 91 -3.00 -9.92 -9.85
CA TRP A 91 -1.59 -10.28 -10.06
C TRP A 91 -1.23 -11.63 -9.44
N CYS A 92 -1.67 -11.89 -8.20
CA CYS A 92 -1.36 -13.13 -7.49
C CYS A 92 -2.09 -14.37 -8.01
N PHE A 93 -3.34 -14.22 -8.46
CA PHE A 93 -4.24 -15.36 -8.71
C PHE A 93 -4.85 -15.41 -10.11
N GLY A 94 -4.74 -14.32 -10.87
CA GLY A 94 -5.39 -14.13 -12.17
C GLY A 94 -4.55 -14.58 -13.36
N GLY A 95 -3.47 -15.34 -13.14
CA GLY A 95 -2.68 -15.90 -14.22
C GLY A 95 -3.49 -16.84 -15.12
N PHE A 96 -3.26 -16.73 -16.43
CA PHE A 96 -3.51 -17.81 -17.38
C PHE A 96 -2.59 -19.00 -17.07
#